data_AF-X1K483-F1
#
_entry.id   AF-X1K483-F1
#
_cell.length_a   1.000
_cell.length_b   1.000
_cell.length_c   1.000
_cell.angle_alpha   90.00
_cell.angle_beta   90.00
_cell.angle_gamma   90.00
#
_symmetry.space_group_name_H-M   'P 1'
#
loop_
_entity.id
_entity.type
_entity.pdbx_description
1 polymer ?
#
loop_
_entity_poly.entity_id
_entity_poly.type
_entity_poly.pdbx_seq_one_letter_code
_entity_poly.pdbx_strand_id
1 'polypeptide(L)' 'RRVKLPKRVTLPQSVGPATGVKIDFDSLKSGYFAAMGWDLKSGKPYRQTLLDLGLDELTKDLGE' A
#
# COMPACT_ATOMS: atom_id res chain seq x y z
N ARG A 1 4.58 9.24 5.33
CA ARG A 1 3.09 9.29 5.34
C ARG A 1 2.57 7.86 5.35
N ARG A 2 1.56 7.51 6.17
CA ARG A 2 0.96 6.15 6.14
C ARG A 2 -0.16 6.09 5.10
N VAL A 3 -0.15 5.08 4.22
CA VAL A 3 -1.19 4.86 3.21
C VAL A 3 -2.47 4.40 3.91
N LYS A 4 -3.55 5.18 3.76
CA LYS A 4 -4.88 4.92 4.33
C LYS A 4 -5.96 5.42 3.38
N LEU A 5 -7.10 4.72 3.34
CA LEU A 5 -8.28 5.19 2.63
C LEU A 5 -8.98 6.33 3.38
N PRO A 6 -9.63 7.27 2.66
CA PRO A 6 -10.55 8.22 3.29
C PRO A 6 -11.69 7.49 4.02
N LYS A 7 -12.09 8.00 5.18
CA LYS A 7 -13.14 7.38 6.03
C LYS A 7 -14.42 7.06 5.26
N ARG A 8 -14.85 7.94 4.35
CA ARG A 8 -16.07 7.74 3.55
C ARG A 8 -16.03 6.46 2.72
N VAL A 9 -14.87 6.09 2.18
CA VAL A 9 -14.71 4.90 1.33
C VAL A 9 -14.67 3.62 2.17
N THR A 10 -14.25 3.71 3.44
CA THR A 10 -14.25 2.56 4.34
C THR A 10 -15.62 2.23 4.93
N LEU A 11 -16.60 3.14 4.81
CA LEU A 11 -17.95 2.88 5.26
C LEU A 11 -18.66 1.95 4.26
N PRO A 12 -19.25 0.83 4.73
CA PRO A 12 -20.02 -0.05 3.87
C PRO A 12 -21.24 0.68 3.30
N GLN A 13 -21.66 0.29 2.10
CA GLN A 13 -22.87 0.85 1.51
C GLN A 13 -24.09 0.50 2.36
N SER A 14 -25.02 1.44 2.49
CA SER A 14 -26.26 1.24 3.24
C SER A 14 -27.36 0.59 2.39
N VAL A 15 -27.28 0.68 1.06
CA VAL A 15 -28.30 0.20 0.12
C VAL A 15 -27.67 -0.46 -1.12
N GLY A 16 -28.45 -1.31 -1.79
CA GLY A 16 -28.04 -2.00 -3.01
C GLY A 16 -27.37 -3.36 -2.78
N PRO A 17 -26.90 -4.02 -3.85
CA PRO A 17 -26.40 -5.39 -3.80
C PRO A 17 -25.09 -5.55 -3.01
N ALA A 18 -24.36 -4.47 -2.76
CA ALA A 18 -23.15 -4.45 -1.95
C ALA A 18 -23.37 -3.92 -0.51
N THR A 19 -24.62 -3.85 -0.04
CA THR A 19 -24.93 -3.39 1.31
C THR A 19 -24.16 -4.18 2.36
N GLY A 20 -23.58 -3.46 3.34
CA GLY A 20 -22.87 -4.07 4.46
C GLY A 20 -21.49 -4.64 4.14
N VAL A 21 -21.09 -4.69 2.87
CA VAL A 21 -19.77 -5.21 2.46
C VAL A 21 -18.66 -4.28 2.94
N LYS A 22 -17.71 -4.83 3.70
CA LYS A 22 -16.52 -4.12 4.19
C LYS A 22 -15.29 -4.51 3.38
N ILE A 23 -14.43 -3.54 3.12
CA ILE A 23 -13.15 -3.76 2.46
C ILE A 23 -12.08 -3.96 3.53
N ASP A 24 -11.40 -5.12 3.49
CA ASP A 24 -10.18 -5.32 4.26
C ASP A 24 -8.99 -4.64 3.56
N PHE A 25 -8.88 -3.34 3.79
CA PHE A 25 -7.83 -2.54 3.16
C PHE A 25 -6.43 -2.85 3.68
N ASP A 26 -6.31 -3.35 4.92
CA ASP A 26 -4.99 -3.65 5.46
C ASP A 26 -4.38 -4.88 4.81
N SER A 27 -5.19 -5.92 4.55
CA SER A 27 -4.77 -7.08 3.75
C SER A 27 -4.48 -6.71 2.30
N LEU A 28 -5.31 -5.86 1.69
CA LEU A 28 -5.07 -5.39 0.31
C LEU A 28 -3.74 -4.63 0.21
N LYS A 29 -3.48 -3.73 1.16
CA LYS A 29 -2.26 -2.91 1.21
C LYS A 29 -1.01 -3.76 1.41
N SER A 30 -1.04 -4.71 2.35
CA SER A 30 0.10 -5.57 2.63
C SER A 30 0.42 -6.50 1.44
N GLY A 31 -0.61 -7.07 0.81
CA GLY A 31 -0.45 -7.87 -0.41
C GLY A 31 0.15 -7.07 -1.56
N TYR A 32 -0.32 -5.84 -1.78
CA TYR A 32 0.24 -4.95 -2.80
C TYR A 32 1.71 -4.60 -2.52
N PHE A 33 2.04 -4.23 -1.28
CA PHE A 33 3.43 -3.91 -0.92
C PHE A 33 4.36 -5.12 -1.09
N ALA A 34 3.93 -6.31 -0.67
CA ALA A 34 4.70 -7.53 -0.89
C ALA A 34 4.95 -7.79 -2.39
N ALA A 35 3.90 -7.69 -3.21
CA ALA A 35 3.99 -7.91 -4.65
C ALA A 35 4.92 -6.90 -5.35
N MET A 36 4.96 -5.66 -4.89
CA MET A 36 5.82 -4.61 -5.44
C MET A 36 7.24 -4.61 -4.87
N GLY A 37 7.57 -5.49 -3.92
CA GLY A 37 8.87 -5.47 -3.23
C GLY A 37 9.04 -4.24 -2.35
N TRP A 38 8.01 -3.86 -1.60
CA TRP A 38 7.99 -2.71 -0.71
C TRP A 38 7.88 -3.17 0.76
N ASP A 39 8.47 -2.39 1.66
CA ASP A 39 8.40 -2.63 3.09
C ASP A 39 6.97 -2.45 3.61
N LEU A 40 6.46 -3.48 4.28
CA LEU A 40 5.06 -3.55 4.72
C LEU A 40 4.69 -2.48 5.75
N LYS A 41 5.68 -1.93 6.46
CA LYS A 41 5.46 -0.95 7.54
C LYS A 41 5.54 0.48 7.03
N SER A 42 6.58 0.81 6.29
CA SER A 42 6.86 2.15 5.77
C SER A 42 6.11 2.45 4.48
N GLY A 43 5.81 1.43 3.66
CA GLY A 43 5.25 1.58 2.33
C GLY A 43 6.24 2.13 1.31
N LYS A 44 7.55 2.03 1.57
CA LYS A 44 8.62 2.39 0.64
C LYS A 44 9.14 1.13 -0.09
N PRO A 45 9.63 1.24 -1.34
CA PRO A 45 10.36 0.17 -1.99
C PRO A 45 11.56 -0.29 -1.17
N TYR A 46 11.90 -1.57 -1.21
CA TYR A 46 13.20 -2.02 -0.73
C TYR A 46 14.31 -1.47 -1.61
N ARG A 47 15.52 -1.33 -1.04
CA ARG A 47 16.70 -0.90 -1.79
C ARG A 47 16.93 -1.77 -3.02
N GLN A 48 16.84 -3.10 -2.85
CA GLN A 48 17.03 -4.04 -3.95
C GLN A 48 16.03 -3.82 -5.09
N THR A 49 14.76 -3.61 -4.76
CA THR A 49 13.71 -3.31 -5.74
C THR A 49 14.05 -2.10 -6.60
N LEU A 50 14.64 -1.05 -6.03
CA LEU A 50 15.07 0.12 -6.81
C LEU A 50 16.25 -0.20 -7.74
N LEU A 51 17.23 -0.96 -7.26
CA LEU A 51 18.40 -1.38 -8.07
C LEU A 51 17.97 -2.27 -9.23
N ASP A 52 17.07 -3.22 -8.99
CA ASP A 52 16.56 -4.14 -10.01
C ASP A 52 15.81 -3.40 -11.13
N LEU A 53 15.24 -2.23 -10.82
CA LEU A 53 14.57 -1.34 -11.76
C LEU A 53 15.50 -0.29 -12.39
N GLY A 54 16.78 -0.25 -12.01
CA GLY A 54 17.75 0.74 -12.49
C GLY A 54 17.52 2.15 -11.96
N LEU A 55 16.93 2.27 -10.76
CA LEU A 55 16.62 3.52 -10.06
C LEU A 55 17.57 3.77 -8.89
N ASP A 56 18.85 3.48 -9.08
CA ASP A 56 19.91 3.57 -8.08
C ASP A 56 19.98 4.94 -7.40
N GLU A 57 19.71 6.02 -8.13
CA GLU A 57 19.74 7.38 -7.64
C GLU A 57 18.71 7.63 -6.53
N LEU A 58 17.56 6.94 -6.59
CA LEU A 58 16.47 7.05 -5.61
C LEU A 58 16.76 6.27 -4.31
N THR A 59 17.76 5.40 -4.29
CA THR A 59 18.13 4.66 -3.07
C THR A 59 18.57 5.59 -1.94
N LYS A 60 19.02 6.80 -2.26
CA LYS A 60 19.42 7.85 -1.31
C LYS A 60 18.23 8.39 -0.50
N ASP A 61 17.01 8.30 -1.03
CA ASP A 61 15.79 8.83 -0.41
C ASP A 61 15.09 7.83 0.53
N LEU A 62 15.61 6.60 0.63
CA LEU A 62 15.05 5.58 1.51
C LEU A 62 15.23 5.95 2.99
N GLY A 63 16.22 6.78 3.34
CA GLY A 63 16.64 7.06 4.71
C GLY A 63 17.51 5.93 5.27
N GLU A 64 18.22 6.18 6.38
CA GLU A 64 18.88 5.12 7.17
C GLU A 64 17.89 4.09 7.72
#